data_AF-A0A523V1I8-F1
#
_entry.id   AF-A0A523V1I8-F1
#
_cell.length_a   1.000
_cell.length_b   1.000
_cell.length_c   1.000
_cell.angle_alpha   90.00
_cell.angle_beta   90.00
_cell.angle_gamma   90.00
#
_symmetry.space_group_name_H-M   'P 1'
#
loop_
_entity.id
_entity.type
_entity.pdbx_description
1 polymer ?
#
loop_
_entity_poly.entity_id
_entity_poly.type
_entity_poly.pdbx_seq_one_letter_code
_entity_poly.pdbx_strand_id
1 'polypeptide(L)'
;SFIAALETAISMYKADMGQFPPDNKGSASLREALSPPPDHPLWKNPKWNGPYMEFKENQVNKEGKLRDPWSKGPDDRFHIYIYRANLDLDPSTSPPFHNRSSYDIYTPGSDARTGTTGFHGDEFADGSFCQNGKDDDKDGFIDELDPNGKGAANGYLEDDINNW
;
A
#
# COMPACT_ATOMS: atom_id res chain seq x y z
N SER A 1 2.42 9.09 12.39
CA SER A 1 1.82 8.44 11.20
C SER A 1 1.96 6.92 11.35
N PHE A 2 0.94 6.12 11.04
CA PHE A 2 0.98 4.65 11.22
C PHE A 2 1.95 3.98 10.25
N ILE A 3 2.05 4.48 9.01
CA ILE A 3 2.98 3.94 8.01
C ILE A 3 4.45 4.11 8.44
N ALA A 4 4.82 5.25 9.03
CA ALA A 4 6.18 5.48 9.52
C ALA A 4 6.56 4.54 10.68
N ALA A 5 5.59 4.16 11.51
CA ALA A 5 5.81 3.17 12.56
C ALA A 5 6.02 1.76 11.97
N LEU A 6 5.28 1.42 10.91
CA LEU A 6 5.50 0.19 10.15
C LEU A 6 6.89 0.17 9.50
N GLU A 7 7.32 1.26 8.87
CA GLU A 7 8.65 1.38 8.25
C GLU A 7 9.77 1.15 9.28
N THR A 8 9.62 1.72 10.48
CA THR A 8 10.57 1.54 11.58
C THR A 8 10.60 0.07 12.03
N ALA A 9 9.44 -0.56 12.23
CA ALA A 9 9.34 -1.95 12.66
C ALA A 9 9.89 -2.93 11.61
N ILE A 10 9.61 -2.69 10.33
CA ILE A 10 10.16 -3.44 9.18
C ILE A 10 11.68 -3.34 9.17
N SER A 11 12.22 -2.15 9.43
CA SER A 11 13.66 -1.91 9.46
C SER A 11 14.33 -2.66 10.62
N MET A 12 13.72 -2.67 11.81
CA MET A 12 14.20 -3.46 12.96
C MET A 12 14.17 -4.96 12.66
N TYR A 13 13.08 -5.46 12.07
CA TYR A 13 13.00 -6.86 11.64
C TYR A 13 14.13 -7.21 10.68
N LYS A 14 14.40 -6.37 9.67
CA LYS A 14 15.48 -6.61 8.69
C LYS A 14 16.86 -6.60 9.33
N ALA A 15 17.10 -5.73 10.32
CA ALA A 15 18.38 -5.69 11.04
C ALA A 15 18.67 -7.02 11.74
N ASP A 16 17.66 -7.62 12.36
CA ASP A 16 17.78 -8.89 13.09
C ASP A 16 17.80 -10.11 12.17
N MET A 17 16.90 -10.13 11.17
CA MET A 17 16.64 -11.30 10.35
C MET A 17 17.47 -11.33 9.06
N GLY A 18 18.09 -10.21 8.69
CA GLY A 18 18.87 -10.04 7.45
C GLY A 18 18.03 -9.89 6.18
N GLN A 19 16.70 -9.95 6.29
CA GLN A 19 15.75 -9.88 5.19
C GLN A 19 14.49 -9.15 5.64
N PHE A 20 13.74 -8.59 4.70
CA PHE A 20 12.44 -7.99 5.00
C PHE A 20 11.42 -9.06 5.43
N PRO A 21 10.37 -8.67 6.18
CA PRO A 21 9.25 -9.55 6.46
C PRO A 21 8.67 -10.20 5.19
N PRO A 22 8.23 -11.46 5.25
CA PRO A 22 7.58 -12.10 4.11
C PRO A 22 6.25 -11.41 3.76
N ASP A 23 5.85 -11.49 2.49
CA ASP A 23 4.65 -10.86 1.93
C ASP A 23 3.69 -11.88 1.28
N ASN A 24 3.87 -13.18 1.51
CA ASN A 24 3.09 -14.25 0.90
C ASN A 24 1.56 -14.19 1.19
N LYS A 25 1.15 -13.43 2.21
CA LYS A 25 -0.26 -13.09 2.52
C LYS A 25 -0.46 -11.56 2.62
N GLY A 26 0.38 -10.78 1.95
CA GLY A 26 0.41 -9.32 2.03
C GLY A 26 0.68 -8.83 3.45
N SER A 27 -0.07 -7.81 3.90
CA SER A 27 0.09 -7.21 5.22
C SER A 27 -0.23 -8.15 6.40
N ALA A 28 -0.89 -9.29 6.18
CA ALA A 28 -1.05 -10.31 7.21
C ALA A 28 0.28 -11.00 7.56
N SER A 29 1.09 -11.33 6.54
CA SER A 29 2.44 -11.88 6.76
C SER A 29 3.37 -10.87 7.43
N LEU A 30 3.27 -9.60 7.04
CA LEU A 30 3.97 -8.50 7.71
C LEU A 30 3.59 -8.45 9.20
N ARG A 31 2.29 -8.43 9.52
CA ARG A 31 1.79 -8.40 10.89
C ARG A 31 2.31 -9.58 11.72
N GLU A 32 2.22 -10.81 11.19
CA GLU A 32 2.71 -12.02 11.86
C GLU A 32 4.23 -12.00 12.09
N ALA A 33 4.99 -11.39 11.19
CA ALA A 33 6.44 -11.25 11.34
C ALA A 33 6.84 -10.22 12.41
N LEU A 34 6.05 -9.14 12.55
CA LEU A 34 6.30 -8.07 13.51
C LEU A 34 5.76 -8.38 14.92
N SER A 35 4.62 -9.08 15.00
CA SER A 35 3.99 -9.52 16.26
C SER A 35 3.33 -10.89 16.05
N PRO A 36 4.12 -11.97 16.15
CA PRO A 36 3.62 -13.32 15.98
C PRO A 36 2.76 -13.77 17.18
N PRO A 37 1.81 -14.70 16.97
CA PRO A 37 1.11 -15.34 18.08
C PRO A 37 2.07 -16.15 18.97
N PRO A 38 1.74 -16.44 20.24
CA PRO A 38 2.66 -17.06 21.21
C PRO A 38 3.23 -18.42 20.81
N ASP A 39 2.55 -19.17 19.95
CA ASP A 39 2.92 -20.48 19.46
C ASP A 39 3.77 -20.45 18.18
N HIS A 40 4.04 -19.26 17.62
CA HIS A 40 4.74 -19.12 16.36
C HIS A 40 6.23 -19.55 16.43
N PRO A 41 6.79 -20.19 15.39
CA PRO A 41 8.19 -20.62 15.38
C PRO A 41 9.22 -19.49 15.54
N LEU A 42 8.86 -18.23 15.24
CA LEU A 42 9.75 -17.07 15.41
C LEU A 42 10.23 -16.90 16.87
N TRP A 43 9.42 -17.27 17.86
CA TRP A 43 9.82 -17.24 19.28
C TRP A 43 11.01 -18.15 19.61
N LYS A 44 11.30 -19.13 18.75
CA LYS A 44 12.45 -20.04 18.89
C LYS A 44 13.65 -19.62 18.04
N ASN A 45 13.53 -18.57 17.24
CA ASN A 45 14.59 -18.12 16.37
C ASN A 45 15.58 -17.24 17.17
N PRO A 46 16.85 -17.66 17.35
CA PRO A 46 17.81 -16.91 18.16
C PRO A 46 18.23 -15.57 17.56
N LYS A 47 17.91 -15.30 16.28
CA LYS A 47 18.20 -14.01 15.63
C LYS A 47 17.12 -12.96 15.85
N TRP A 48 15.90 -13.36 16.22
CA TRP A 48 14.75 -12.48 16.30
C TRP A 48 14.63 -11.89 17.71
N ASN A 49 14.70 -10.57 17.86
CA ASN A 49 14.55 -9.88 19.14
C ASN A 49 13.21 -9.13 19.29
N GLY A 50 12.23 -9.46 18.46
CA GLY A 50 10.89 -8.86 18.52
C GLY A 50 10.08 -9.24 19.77
N PRO A 51 8.79 -8.88 19.82
CA PRO A 51 8.01 -8.25 18.75
C PRO A 51 8.43 -6.80 18.48
N TYR A 52 8.31 -6.37 17.22
CA TYR A 52 8.75 -5.04 16.78
C TYR A 52 7.62 -4.01 16.76
N MET A 53 6.36 -4.46 16.69
CA MET A 53 5.16 -3.60 16.70
C MET A 53 3.91 -4.40 17.06
N GLU A 54 3.14 -3.93 18.02
CA GLU A 54 1.85 -4.54 18.39
C GLU A 54 0.67 -3.89 17.64
N PHE A 55 -0.39 -4.66 17.43
CA PHE A 55 -1.57 -4.23 16.68
C PHE A 55 -2.83 -4.37 17.51
N LYS A 56 -3.66 -3.33 17.52
CA LYS A 56 -4.99 -3.39 18.14
C LYS A 56 -5.94 -4.20 17.27
N GLU A 57 -6.95 -4.81 17.88
CA GLU A 57 -7.99 -5.57 17.15
C GLU A 57 -8.64 -4.73 16.05
N ASN A 58 -8.89 -3.44 16.31
CA ASN A 58 -9.48 -2.54 15.32
C ASN A 58 -8.54 -2.12 14.18
N GLN A 59 -7.26 -2.47 14.22
CA GLN A 59 -6.29 -2.25 13.14
C GLN A 59 -6.17 -3.45 12.21
N VAL A 60 -6.89 -4.54 12.49
CA VAL A 60 -6.79 -5.81 11.77
C VAL A 60 -8.18 -6.21 11.28
N ASN A 61 -8.27 -6.68 10.03
CA ASN A 61 -9.51 -7.22 9.49
C ASN A 61 -9.67 -8.72 9.82
N LYS A 62 -10.81 -9.33 9.49
CA LYS A 62 -11.06 -10.76 9.76
C LYS A 62 -10.08 -11.72 9.07
N GLU A 63 -9.41 -11.26 8.01
CA GLU A 63 -8.38 -12.04 7.30
C GLU A 63 -6.98 -11.87 7.94
N GLY A 64 -6.86 -11.09 9.01
CA GLY A 64 -5.58 -10.83 9.68
C GLY A 64 -4.72 -9.77 9.00
N LYS A 65 -5.25 -9.05 8.00
CA LYS A 65 -4.55 -7.98 7.27
C LYS A 65 -4.70 -6.64 7.98
N LEU A 66 -3.72 -5.76 7.78
CA LEU A 66 -3.70 -4.44 8.41
C LEU A 66 -4.68 -3.50 7.69
N ARG A 67 -5.60 -2.91 8.44
CA ARG A 67 -6.60 -1.95 7.95
C ARG A 67 -5.95 -0.59 7.71
N ASP A 68 -6.30 0.05 6.60
CA ASP A 68 -5.91 1.43 6.33
C ASP A 68 -6.95 2.43 6.87
N PRO A 69 -6.72 3.76 6.74
CA PRO A 69 -7.64 4.79 7.22
C PRO A 69 -9.05 4.80 6.60
N TRP A 70 -9.23 4.28 5.39
CA TRP A 70 -10.51 4.28 4.67
C TRP A 70 -11.35 3.01 4.95
N SER A 71 -10.82 2.09 5.74
CA SER A 71 -11.48 0.84 6.06
C SER A 71 -12.82 1.00 6.77
N LYS A 72 -13.87 0.40 6.17
CA LYS A 72 -15.25 0.45 6.66
C LYS A 72 -15.56 -0.52 7.80
N GLY A 73 -14.60 -1.34 8.21
CA GLY A 73 -14.76 -2.26 9.33
C GLY A 73 -13.90 -3.51 9.22
N PRO A 74 -14.08 -4.47 10.14
CA PRO A 74 -13.33 -5.72 10.14
C PRO A 74 -13.66 -6.64 8.95
N ASP A 75 -14.80 -6.43 8.29
CA ASP A 75 -15.22 -7.16 7.09
C ASP A 75 -14.68 -6.55 5.78
N ASP A 76 -14.05 -5.37 5.85
CA ASP A 76 -13.48 -4.71 4.68
C ASP A 76 -12.19 -5.40 4.22
N ARG A 77 -12.19 -5.82 2.96
CA ARG A 77 -11.09 -6.57 2.33
C ARG A 77 -10.26 -5.72 1.37
N PHE A 78 -10.73 -4.53 1.02
CA PHE A 78 -10.13 -3.68 -0.01
C PHE A 78 -9.27 -2.58 0.61
N HIS A 79 -9.77 -1.92 1.65
CA HIS A 79 -9.07 -0.85 2.37
C HIS A 79 -8.10 -1.41 3.40
N ILE A 80 -7.00 -1.95 2.90
CA ILE A 80 -5.92 -2.54 3.67
C ILE A 80 -4.58 -1.93 3.25
N TYR A 81 -3.60 -1.94 4.16
CA TYR A 81 -2.23 -1.66 3.75
C TYR A 81 -1.74 -2.76 2.81
N ILE A 82 -1.19 -2.34 1.68
CA ILE A 82 -0.49 -3.19 0.72
C ILE A 82 0.98 -3.21 1.09
N TYR A 83 1.55 -4.41 1.15
CA TYR A 83 2.96 -4.64 1.47
C TYR A 83 3.55 -5.63 0.48
N ARG A 84 4.69 -5.28 -0.12
CA ARG A 84 5.41 -6.11 -1.09
C ARG A 84 6.92 -6.05 -0.81
N ALA A 85 7.55 -7.20 -0.67
CA ALA A 85 8.97 -7.31 -0.31
C ALA A 85 9.68 -8.55 -0.87
N ASN A 86 8.98 -9.58 -1.36
CA ASN A 86 9.58 -10.85 -1.75
C ASN A 86 9.23 -11.32 -3.18
N LEU A 87 8.71 -10.42 -4.03
CA LEU A 87 8.34 -10.76 -5.41
C LEU A 87 9.55 -11.07 -6.34
N ASP A 88 10.79 -10.82 -5.90
CA ASP A 88 12.00 -10.86 -6.74
C ASP A 88 12.68 -12.26 -6.87
N LEU A 89 12.08 -13.31 -6.31
CA LEU A 89 12.51 -14.70 -6.58
C LEU A 89 11.76 -15.30 -7.78
N ASP A 90 10.73 -14.63 -8.29
CA ASP A 90 10.01 -15.06 -9.47
C ASP A 90 10.56 -14.34 -10.72
N PRO A 91 11.32 -15.03 -11.59
CA PRO A 91 11.87 -14.44 -12.81
C PRO A 91 10.79 -14.06 -13.85
N SER A 92 9.52 -14.38 -13.62
CA SER A 92 8.39 -13.99 -14.47
C SER A 92 7.78 -12.63 -14.10
N THR A 93 8.25 -11.99 -13.03
CA THR A 93 7.80 -10.64 -12.66
C THR A 93 8.41 -9.59 -13.59
N SER A 94 7.55 -8.81 -14.25
CA SER A 94 7.99 -7.70 -15.11
C SER A 94 8.63 -6.59 -14.27
N PRO A 95 9.76 -6.00 -14.73
CA PRO A 95 10.38 -4.85 -14.08
C PRO A 95 9.38 -3.69 -13.88
N PRO A 96 9.62 -2.81 -12.90
CA PRO A 96 10.86 -2.70 -12.12
C PRO A 96 10.98 -3.66 -10.92
N PHE A 97 12.17 -4.25 -10.75
CA PHE A 97 12.53 -5.13 -9.61
C PHE A 97 12.84 -4.28 -8.38
N HIS A 98 11.84 -3.99 -7.55
CA HIS A 98 11.99 -3.07 -6.42
C HIS A 98 12.26 -3.73 -5.05
N ASN A 99 12.40 -5.05 -4.92
CA ASN A 99 12.16 -5.68 -3.61
C ASN A 99 13.30 -6.55 -3.02
N ARG A 100 14.48 -6.66 -3.65
CA ARG A 100 15.67 -7.26 -3.00
C ARG A 100 16.31 -6.36 -1.93
N SER A 101 16.30 -5.05 -2.14
CA SER A 101 16.94 -4.08 -1.25
C SER A 101 15.97 -3.09 -0.62
N SER A 102 14.77 -2.98 -1.17
CA SER A 102 13.66 -2.14 -0.72
C SER A 102 12.37 -2.97 -0.55
N TYR A 103 11.30 -2.33 -0.13
CA TYR A 103 9.95 -2.88 -0.03
C TYR A 103 8.97 -1.76 -0.36
N ASP A 104 7.79 -2.13 -0.83
CA ASP A 104 6.69 -1.20 -1.00
C ASP A 104 5.72 -1.35 0.17
N ILE A 105 5.31 -0.23 0.76
CA ILE A 105 4.19 -0.17 1.69
C ILE A 105 3.33 1.05 1.37
N TYR A 106 2.04 0.84 1.14
CA TYR A 106 1.14 1.91 0.75
C TYR A 106 -0.31 1.55 1.07
N THR A 107 -1.23 2.47 0.79
CA THR A 107 -2.68 2.32 0.93
C THR A 107 -3.33 2.60 -0.42
N PRO A 108 -4.40 1.88 -0.80
CA PRO A 108 -5.16 2.18 -2.00
C PRO A 108 -5.87 3.53 -2.00
N GLY A 109 -6.02 4.20 -0.85
CA GLY A 109 -6.86 5.39 -0.75
C GLY A 109 -8.35 5.07 -0.64
N SER A 110 -9.19 6.10 -0.83
CA SER A 110 -10.65 6.06 -0.60
C SER A 110 -11.44 5.20 -1.59
N ASP A 111 -10.88 4.97 -2.78
CA ASP A 111 -11.53 4.23 -3.85
C ASP A 111 -11.20 2.72 -3.82
N ALA A 112 -10.26 2.34 -2.95
CA ALA A 112 -9.80 0.98 -2.72
C ALA A 112 -9.07 0.35 -3.94
N ARG A 113 -8.54 1.15 -4.86
CA ARG A 113 -7.86 0.67 -6.07
C ARG A 113 -6.35 0.84 -5.96
N THR A 114 -5.60 -0.11 -6.52
CA THR A 114 -4.14 -0.22 -6.28
C THR A 114 -3.30 -0.17 -7.55
N GLY A 115 -3.88 0.17 -8.71
CA GLY A 115 -3.15 0.36 -9.96
C GLY A 115 -2.29 -0.83 -10.45
N THR A 116 -2.47 -2.05 -9.92
CA THR A 116 -1.47 -3.14 -10.05
C THR A 116 -1.98 -4.43 -10.71
N THR A 117 -3.12 -4.41 -11.40
CA THR A 117 -3.70 -5.60 -12.07
C THR A 117 -3.04 -5.99 -13.39
N GLY A 118 -1.90 -5.41 -13.77
CA GLY A 118 -1.33 -5.57 -15.11
C GLY A 118 -2.15 -4.90 -16.22
N PHE A 119 -3.40 -4.56 -15.90
CA PHE A 119 -4.17 -3.44 -16.39
C PHE A 119 -4.37 -2.50 -15.20
N HIS A 120 -3.45 -1.57 -15.14
CA HIS A 120 -3.72 -0.16 -14.97
C HIS A 120 -3.86 0.50 -13.58
N GLY A 121 -2.88 1.36 -13.28
CA GLY A 121 -3.05 2.68 -12.64
C GLY A 121 -3.00 3.77 -13.72
N ASP A 122 -3.58 3.43 -14.89
CA ASP A 122 -3.67 4.14 -16.17
C ASP A 122 -5.01 3.86 -16.88
N GLU A 123 -6.03 3.46 -16.12
CA GLU A 123 -7.40 3.22 -16.59
C GLU A 123 -8.31 4.33 -16.06
N PHE A 124 -9.18 4.87 -16.92
CA PHE A 124 -10.21 5.89 -16.62
C PHE A 124 -11.16 5.54 -15.45
N ALA A 125 -11.03 4.37 -14.85
CA ALA A 125 -11.88 3.87 -13.78
C ALA A 125 -11.14 3.77 -12.44
N ASP A 126 -9.80 3.87 -12.40
CA ASP A 126 -8.96 3.54 -11.26
C ASP A 126 -8.31 4.79 -10.67
N GLY A 127 -8.57 5.07 -9.39
CA GLY A 127 -8.10 6.30 -8.74
C GLY A 127 -8.90 7.53 -9.15
N SER A 128 -8.59 8.64 -8.45
CA SER A 128 -8.81 9.96 -9.01
C SER A 128 -7.80 10.16 -10.11
N PHE A 129 -8.24 9.93 -11.34
CA PHE A 129 -7.38 9.86 -12.49
C PHE A 129 -7.39 11.22 -13.15
N CYS A 130 -6.39 12.06 -12.85
CA CYS A 130 -6.31 13.50 -13.18
C CYS A 130 -6.46 13.88 -14.67
N GLN A 131 -6.71 12.91 -15.54
CA GLN A 131 -6.78 13.02 -16.99
C GLN A 131 -7.85 12.09 -17.59
N ASN A 132 -9.04 11.97 -16.98
CA ASN A 132 -10.09 11.05 -17.44
C ASN A 132 -11.39 11.72 -17.97
N GLY A 133 -11.46 13.04 -18.00
CA GLY A 133 -12.65 13.78 -18.45
C GLY A 133 -13.87 13.64 -17.54
N LYS A 134 -13.70 13.23 -16.28
CA LYS A 134 -14.74 13.17 -15.24
C LYS A 134 -14.28 13.93 -13.99
N ASP A 135 -15.23 14.20 -13.11
CA ASP A 135 -14.99 14.73 -11.75
C ASP A 135 -15.08 13.53 -10.79
N ASP A 136 -14.02 12.74 -10.72
CA ASP A 136 -14.05 11.46 -9.99
C ASP A 136 -13.73 11.60 -8.48
N ASP A 137 -13.10 12.70 -8.08
CA ASP A 137 -12.85 13.10 -6.69
C ASP A 137 -13.97 13.99 -6.09
N LYS A 138 -14.87 14.51 -6.94
CA LYS A 138 -16.06 15.32 -6.60
C LYS A 138 -15.73 16.68 -6.02
N ASP A 139 -14.61 17.26 -6.42
CA ASP A 139 -14.24 18.63 -6.05
C ASP A 139 -15.00 19.70 -6.87
N GLY A 140 -15.67 19.27 -7.94
CA GLY A 140 -16.47 20.11 -8.83
C GLY A 140 -15.75 20.51 -10.13
N PHE A 141 -14.54 20.03 -10.37
CA PHE A 141 -13.76 20.20 -11.58
C PHE A 141 -13.65 18.88 -12.35
N ILE A 142 -13.44 18.97 -13.67
CA ILE A 142 -13.38 17.80 -14.55
C ILE A 142 -11.93 17.63 -14.99
N ASP A 143 -11.40 16.42 -14.83
CA ASP A 143 -10.05 15.99 -15.22
C ASP A 143 -9.78 16.23 -16.73
N GLU A 144 -9.18 17.36 -17.12
CA GLU A 144 -9.15 17.80 -18.53
C GLU A 144 -7.86 17.41 -19.28
N LEU A 145 -8.03 16.73 -20.42
CA LEU A 145 -6.95 16.29 -21.32
C LEU A 145 -6.68 17.22 -22.51
N ASP A 146 -7.50 18.26 -22.72
CA ASP A 146 -7.40 19.12 -23.90
C ASP A 146 -6.49 20.33 -23.61
N PRO A 147 -5.31 20.45 -24.26
CA PRO A 147 -4.43 21.61 -24.10
C PRO A 147 -5.05 22.91 -24.61
N ASN A 148 -6.18 22.84 -25.31
CA ASN A 148 -7.00 23.97 -25.75
C ASN A 148 -8.38 23.99 -25.09
N GLY A 149 -8.54 23.17 -24.05
CA GLY A 149 -9.73 23.00 -23.24
C GLY A 149 -10.06 24.24 -22.41
N LYS A 150 -11.22 24.22 -21.74
CA LYS A 150 -11.67 25.40 -20.97
C LYS A 150 -10.82 25.64 -19.71
N GLY A 151 -10.26 24.59 -19.13
CA GLY A 151 -9.33 24.58 -18.00
C GLY A 151 -7.89 24.92 -18.41
N ALA A 152 -7.50 24.72 -19.67
CA ALA A 152 -6.16 25.07 -20.18
C ALA A 152 -5.91 26.60 -20.29
N ALA A 153 -6.87 27.43 -19.91
CA ALA A 153 -6.81 28.89 -20.02
C ALA A 153 -5.69 29.54 -19.16
N ASN A 154 -5.18 28.83 -18.14
CA ASN A 154 -4.05 29.27 -17.32
C ASN A 154 -2.68 28.79 -17.85
N GLY A 155 -2.65 28.05 -18.97
CA GLY A 155 -1.42 27.52 -19.58
C GLY A 155 -0.93 26.20 -18.99
N TYR A 156 -1.68 25.61 -18.06
CA TYR A 156 -1.47 24.27 -17.53
C TYR A 156 -2.65 23.40 -17.94
N LEU A 157 -2.39 22.14 -18.33
CA LEU A 157 -3.44 21.13 -18.22
C LEU A 157 -3.71 21.01 -16.73
N GLU A 158 -4.95 21.23 -16.30
CA GLU A 158 -5.32 21.12 -14.89
C GLU A 158 -5.09 19.65 -14.51
N ASP A 159 -3.97 19.42 -13.83
CA ASP A 159 -3.57 18.19 -13.17
C ASP A 159 -3.81 18.49 -11.69
N ASP A 160 -4.51 17.60 -10.99
CA ASP A 160 -4.97 17.74 -9.60
C ASP A 160 -3.80 17.79 -8.58
N ILE A 161 -2.62 18.18 -9.02
CA ILE A 161 -1.50 18.62 -8.21
C ILE A 161 -1.68 20.12 -7.93
N ASN A 162 -2.44 20.39 -6.87
CA ASN A 162 -2.47 21.59 -6.02
C ASN A 162 -3.72 22.48 -6.14
N ASN A 163 -4.65 22.28 -5.20
CA ASN A 163 -5.17 23.41 -4.44
C ASN A 163 -5.28 23.04 -2.95
N TRP A 164 -4.29 23.49 -2.19
CA TRP A 164 -4.26 23.44 -0.72
C TRP A 164 -5.00 24.65 -0.14
#